data_AF-C0W0Y9-F1
#
_entry.id   AF-C0W0Y9-F1
#
_cell.length_a   1.000
_cell.length_b   1.000
_cell.length_c   1.000
_cell.angle_alpha   90.00
_cell.angle_beta   90.00
_cell.angle_gamma   90.00
#
_symmetry.space_group_name_H-M   'P 1'
#
loop_
_entity.id
_entity.type
_entity.pdbx_description
1 polymer ?
#
loop_
_entity_poly.entity_id
_entity_poly.type
_entity_poly.pdbx_seq_one_letter_code
_entity_poly.pdbx_strand_id
1 'polypeptide(L)'
;MVSQSIWGNALKKILHVVTNVAHYEDESHLTGLWLSELAHAWEVFAESGYTQTIISPAGGAVPLEPRSLKFPNYNAAAKDWHLDPLKMALLENTLSAGDVSATDFDAIYFTGGHAVMYDFPGNTALQNLTADFWEQGKLVPYNAQQEMIERGAGYSKALLPFIPHVVVDGNLVTG
;
A
#
# COMPACT_ATOMS: atom_id res chain seq x y z
N MET A 1 4.44 15.76 -40.68
CA MET A 1 3.44 16.33 -39.74
C MET A 1 2.53 15.22 -39.27
N VAL A 2 2.78 14.66 -38.08
CA VAL A 2 1.72 14.18 -37.18
C VAL A 2 2.16 14.61 -35.79
N SER A 3 1.31 15.43 -35.19
CA SER A 3 1.39 16.00 -33.85
C SER A 3 1.78 14.95 -32.80
N GLN A 4 2.96 15.08 -32.20
CA GLN A 4 3.11 14.65 -30.82
C GLN A 4 2.21 15.57 -30.00
N SER A 5 1.26 14.99 -29.28
CA SER A 5 0.22 15.71 -28.57
C SER A 5 0.82 16.83 -27.71
N ILE A 6 0.27 18.02 -27.90
CA ILE A 6 0.47 19.24 -27.09
C ILE A 6 -0.03 19.08 -25.63
N TRP A 7 -0.43 17.86 -25.27
CA TRP A 7 -0.74 17.40 -23.93
C TRP A 7 0.31 16.33 -23.63
N GLY A 8 1.30 16.67 -22.79
CA GLY A 8 2.17 15.64 -22.21
C GLY A 8 1.29 14.60 -21.51
N ASN A 9 1.71 13.34 -21.48
CA ASN A 9 1.06 12.34 -20.63
C ASN A 9 0.87 12.96 -19.25
N ALA A 10 -0.38 13.10 -18.80
CA ALA A 10 -0.66 13.59 -17.46
C ALA A 10 0.16 12.75 -16.48
N LEU A 11 0.85 13.41 -15.54
CA LEU A 11 1.65 12.72 -14.53
C LEU A 11 0.74 11.77 -13.77
N LYS A 12 1.02 10.47 -13.88
CA LYS A 12 0.24 9.44 -13.20
C LYS A 12 0.52 9.51 -11.71
N LYS A 13 -0.49 9.30 -10.88
CA LYS A 13 -0.41 9.43 -9.43
C LYS A 13 -0.92 8.18 -8.73
N ILE A 14 -0.18 7.69 -7.75
CA ILE A 14 -0.57 6.56 -6.93
C ILE A 14 -0.52 6.90 -5.45
N LEU A 15 -1.49 6.36 -4.72
CA LEU A 15 -1.63 6.49 -3.28
C LEU A 15 -1.25 5.18 -2.60
N HIS A 16 -0.26 5.19 -1.73
CA HIS A 16 0.15 4.03 -0.93
C HIS A 16 -0.48 4.11 0.45
N VAL A 17 -1.05 3.00 0.92
CA VAL A 17 -1.67 2.88 2.24
C VAL A 17 -0.79 2.01 3.13
N VAL A 18 -0.42 2.54 4.29
CA VAL A 18 0.38 1.86 5.31
C VAL A 18 -0.32 1.93 6.67
N THR A 19 -0.03 0.96 7.55
CA THR A 19 -0.64 0.87 8.89
C THR A 19 -0.10 1.91 9.89
N ASN A 20 -0.91 2.28 10.88
CA ASN A 20 -0.46 3.01 12.07
C ASN A 20 -0.23 2.10 13.30
N VAL A 21 -0.57 0.80 13.21
CA VAL A 21 -0.57 -0.11 14.37
C VAL A 21 0.84 -0.63 14.68
N ALA A 22 1.31 -0.39 15.90
CA ALA A 22 2.68 -0.67 16.32
C ALA A 22 2.86 -1.97 17.14
N HIS A 23 1.77 -2.60 17.56
CA HIS A 23 1.78 -3.80 18.39
C HIS A 23 0.52 -4.65 18.18
N TYR A 24 0.61 -5.93 18.53
CA TYR A 24 -0.55 -6.83 18.59
C TYR A 24 -1.44 -6.50 19.80
N GLU A 25 -2.45 -7.31 20.10
CA GLU A 25 -3.24 -7.18 21.35
C GLU A 25 -2.35 -7.11 22.60
N ASP A 26 -1.22 -7.82 22.59
CA ASP A 26 -0.14 -7.66 23.55
C ASP A 26 0.79 -6.51 23.12
N GLU A 27 0.76 -5.40 23.87
CA GLU A 27 1.59 -4.19 23.64
C GLU A 27 3.10 -4.48 23.63
N SER A 28 3.55 -5.57 24.26
CA SER A 28 4.96 -5.94 24.27
C SER A 28 5.42 -6.60 22.95
N HIS A 29 4.47 -7.09 22.15
CA HIS A 29 4.75 -7.71 20.88
C HIS A 29 4.54 -6.68 19.75
N LEU A 30 5.66 -6.14 19.27
CA LEU A 30 5.66 -5.13 18.22
C LEU A 30 5.25 -5.71 16.85
N THR A 31 4.58 -4.87 16.05
CA THR A 31 4.32 -5.08 14.63
C THR A 31 4.31 -3.74 13.89
N GLY A 32 3.95 -3.74 12.61
CA GLY A 32 3.86 -2.54 11.80
C GLY A 32 3.89 -2.84 10.31
N LEU A 33 4.33 -1.84 9.56
CA LEU A 33 4.56 -1.93 8.12
C LEU A 33 5.64 -2.97 7.82
N TRP A 34 5.33 -3.91 6.92
CA TRP A 34 6.35 -4.77 6.34
C TRP A 34 7.13 -4.01 5.24
N LEU A 35 8.26 -3.40 5.61
CA LEU A 35 8.91 -2.36 4.80
C LEU A 35 9.21 -2.75 3.34
N SER A 36 9.57 -4.01 3.07
CA SER A 36 9.88 -4.45 1.71
C SER A 36 8.68 -4.40 0.77
N GLU A 37 7.45 -4.49 1.28
CA GLU A 37 6.25 -4.38 0.44
C GLU A 37 6.09 -2.94 -0.08
N LEU A 38 6.29 -1.94 0.78
CA LEU A 38 6.31 -0.54 0.34
C LEU A 38 7.50 -0.25 -0.58
N ALA A 39 8.71 -0.67 -0.17
CA ALA A 39 9.93 -0.32 -0.89
C ALA A 39 9.94 -0.87 -2.33
N HIS A 40 9.54 -2.13 -2.53
CA HIS A 40 9.43 -2.70 -3.87
C HIS A 40 8.35 -2.02 -4.71
N ALA A 41 7.16 -1.81 -4.14
CA ALA A 41 6.08 -1.15 -4.86
C ALA A 41 6.52 0.24 -5.31
N TRP A 42 7.16 0.99 -4.40
CA TRP A 42 7.61 2.34 -4.69
C TRP A 42 8.61 2.42 -5.85
N GLU A 43 9.57 1.50 -5.89
CA GLU A 43 10.53 1.40 -6.99
C GLU A 43 9.83 1.09 -8.32
N VAL A 44 8.93 0.09 -8.33
CA VAL A 44 8.18 -0.29 -9.54
C VAL A 44 7.32 0.87 -10.08
N PHE A 45 6.65 1.60 -9.19
CA PHE A 45 5.83 2.75 -9.59
C PHE A 45 6.69 3.95 -10.02
N ALA A 46 7.85 4.17 -9.39
CA ALA A 46 8.81 5.20 -9.82
C ALA A 46 9.35 4.91 -11.23
N GLU A 47 9.75 3.67 -11.50
CA GLU A 47 10.20 3.22 -12.83
C GLU A 47 9.10 3.37 -13.90
N SER A 48 7.85 3.23 -13.47
CA SER A 48 6.66 3.43 -14.32
C SER A 48 6.24 4.90 -14.46
N GLY A 49 6.98 5.84 -13.87
CA GLY A 49 6.75 7.28 -13.98
C GLY A 49 5.61 7.83 -13.11
N TYR A 50 5.21 7.12 -12.05
CA TYR A 50 4.19 7.61 -11.13
C TYR A 50 4.77 8.60 -10.10
N THR A 51 4.01 9.65 -9.83
CA THR A 51 4.14 10.43 -8.59
C THR A 51 3.42 9.69 -7.47
N GLN A 52 4.01 9.66 -6.27
CA GLN A 52 3.61 8.75 -5.21
C GLN A 52 3.35 9.52 -3.92
N THR A 53 2.27 9.17 -3.22
CA THR A 53 1.92 9.72 -1.90
C THR A 53 1.69 8.57 -0.93
N ILE A 54 2.11 8.71 0.33
CA ILE A 54 1.85 7.73 1.39
C ILE A 54 0.82 8.30 2.36
N ILE A 55 -0.20 7.50 2.67
CA ILE A 55 -1.18 7.76 3.72
C ILE A 55 -1.23 6.61 4.70
N SER A 56 -1.81 6.88 5.86
CA SER A 56 -2.19 5.87 6.83
C SER A 56 -3.61 6.11 7.34
N PRO A 57 -4.29 5.12 7.92
CA PRO A 57 -5.67 5.25 8.39
C PRO A 57 -5.91 6.49 9.28
N ALA A 58 -5.00 6.78 10.21
CA ALA A 58 -5.08 7.88 11.16
C ALA A 58 -4.16 9.07 10.81
N GLY A 59 -3.29 8.93 9.80
CA GLY A 59 -2.21 9.88 9.55
C GLY A 59 -1.10 9.80 10.61
N GLY A 60 -0.07 10.63 10.46
CA GLY A 60 1.06 10.67 11.38
C GLY A 60 2.08 9.55 11.16
N ALA A 61 2.66 9.08 12.26
CA ALA A 61 3.81 8.16 12.23
C ALA A 61 3.40 6.71 11.91
N VAL A 62 4.29 6.04 11.19
CA VAL A 62 4.11 4.66 10.71
C VAL A 62 5.18 3.77 11.35
N PRO A 63 4.78 2.81 12.20
CA PRO A 63 5.71 1.86 12.82
C PRO A 63 6.19 0.83 11.79
N LEU A 64 7.43 0.36 11.93
CA LEU A 64 7.99 -0.71 11.12
C LEU A 64 7.92 -2.05 11.85
N GLU A 65 7.55 -3.11 11.14
CA GLU A 65 7.58 -4.48 11.65
C GLU A 65 9.04 -4.94 11.90
N PRO A 66 9.46 -5.23 13.15
CA PRO A 66 10.85 -5.57 13.42
C PRO A 66 11.35 -6.81 12.68
N ARG A 67 10.46 -7.76 12.32
CA ARG A 67 10.81 -8.96 11.56
C ARG A 67 11.07 -8.66 10.07
N SER A 68 10.50 -7.60 9.51
CA SER A 68 10.80 -7.19 8.12
C SER A 68 12.20 -6.58 7.99
N LEU A 69 12.82 -6.18 9.10
CA LEU A 69 14.15 -5.58 9.17
C LEU A 69 15.27 -6.60 9.52
N LYS A 70 14.97 -7.90 9.44
CA LYS A 70 15.93 -8.99 9.71
C LYS A 70 16.07 -9.89 8.49
N PHE A 71 17.23 -10.53 8.35
CA PHE A 71 17.44 -11.57 7.35
C PHE A 71 16.46 -12.75 7.58
N PRO A 72 15.84 -13.33 6.53
CA PRO A 72 16.02 -13.03 5.10
C PRO A 72 15.10 -11.94 4.53
N ASN A 73 14.24 -11.33 5.34
CA ASN A 73 13.21 -10.38 4.90
C ASN A 73 13.77 -8.98 4.56
N TYR A 74 14.89 -8.60 5.18
CA TYR A 74 15.55 -7.30 4.97
C TYR A 74 16.39 -7.31 3.68
N ASN A 75 15.69 -7.28 2.55
CA ASN A 75 16.27 -7.32 1.21
C ASN A 75 16.85 -5.96 0.77
N ALA A 76 17.35 -5.89 -0.45
CA ALA A 76 18.02 -4.70 -0.98
C ALA A 76 17.13 -3.45 -0.95
N ALA A 77 15.91 -3.52 -1.48
CA ALA A 77 15.00 -2.38 -1.51
C ALA A 77 14.60 -1.90 -0.10
N ALA A 78 14.30 -2.83 0.81
CA ALA A 78 14.00 -2.47 2.20
C ALA A 78 15.20 -1.80 2.89
N LYS A 79 16.41 -2.28 2.62
CA LYS A 79 17.65 -1.70 3.14
C LYS A 79 17.92 -0.32 2.56
N ASP A 80 17.75 -0.14 1.26
CA ASP A 80 17.96 1.13 0.58
C ASP A 80 16.93 2.17 1.02
N TRP A 81 15.68 1.77 1.28
CA TRP A 81 14.69 2.63 1.92
C TRP A 81 15.08 3.01 3.34
N HIS A 82 15.36 2.02 4.18
CA HIS A 82 15.58 2.23 5.61
C HIS A 82 16.83 3.07 5.90
N LEU A 83 17.84 3.03 5.03
CA LEU A 83 19.05 3.83 5.13
C LEU A 83 18.93 5.24 4.52
N ASP A 84 17.81 5.56 3.85
CA ASP A 84 17.56 6.87 3.25
C ASP A 84 16.68 7.73 4.19
N PRO A 85 17.24 8.78 4.81
CA PRO A 85 16.49 9.63 5.73
C PRO A 85 15.30 10.36 5.08
N LEU A 86 15.37 10.67 3.78
CA LEU A 86 14.28 11.35 3.09
C LEU A 86 13.10 10.39 2.87
N LYS A 87 13.38 9.13 2.55
CA LYS A 87 12.35 8.08 2.46
C LYS A 87 11.75 7.76 3.83
N MET A 88 12.57 7.68 4.87
CA MET A 88 12.09 7.49 6.24
C MET A 88 11.23 8.65 6.74
N ALA A 89 11.56 9.90 6.38
CA ALA A 89 10.75 11.07 6.73
C ALA A 89 9.32 11.01 6.16
N LEU A 90 9.10 10.32 5.02
CA LEU A 90 7.76 10.11 4.47
C LEU A 90 6.86 9.29 5.40
N LEU A 91 7.43 8.51 6.31
CA LEU A 91 6.72 7.65 7.26
C LEU A 91 6.47 8.32 8.61
N GLU A 92 7.01 9.52 8.85
CA GLU A 92 6.87 10.21 10.15
C GLU A 92 5.57 11.01 10.26
N ASN A 93 5.10 11.58 9.14
CA ASN A 93 3.98 12.52 9.11
C ASN A 93 3.09 12.27 7.89
N THR A 94 2.55 11.07 7.77
CA THR A 94 1.61 10.72 6.69
C THR A 94 0.30 11.52 6.81
N LEU A 95 -0.35 11.79 5.67
CA LEU A 95 -1.73 12.26 5.69
C LEU A 95 -2.65 11.13 6.15
N SER A 96 -3.80 11.47 6.75
CA SER A 96 -4.82 10.47 7.07
C SER A 96 -5.63 10.09 5.82
N ALA A 97 -6.30 8.95 5.87
CA ALA A 97 -7.21 8.54 4.80
C ALA A 97 -8.36 9.54 4.55
N GLY A 98 -8.72 10.34 5.57
CA GLY A 98 -9.75 11.37 5.45
C GLY A 98 -9.27 12.70 4.83
N ASP A 99 -7.96 12.87 4.66
CA ASP A 99 -7.36 14.12 4.15
C ASP A 99 -7.13 14.11 2.62
N VAL A 100 -7.47 13.00 1.95
CA VAL A 100 -7.19 12.80 0.52
C VAL A 100 -8.45 12.45 -0.25
N SER A 101 -8.46 12.81 -1.54
CA SER A 101 -9.56 12.47 -2.45
C SER A 101 -9.10 11.44 -3.48
N ALA A 102 -9.93 10.45 -3.77
CA ALA A 102 -9.67 9.50 -4.85
C ALA A 102 -9.43 10.22 -6.19
N THR A 103 -10.10 11.37 -6.44
CA THR A 103 -9.98 12.14 -7.69
C THR A 103 -8.56 12.56 -8.04
N ASP A 104 -7.69 12.69 -7.04
CA ASP A 104 -6.33 13.18 -7.21
C ASP A 104 -5.33 12.11 -7.66
N PHE A 105 -5.76 10.85 -7.69
CA PHE A 105 -4.92 9.67 -7.95
C PHE A 105 -5.55 8.77 -9.01
N ASP A 106 -4.71 7.99 -9.69
CA ASP A 106 -5.10 7.00 -10.69
C ASP A 106 -5.21 5.58 -10.11
N ALA A 107 -4.53 5.33 -9.00
CA ALA A 107 -4.52 4.05 -8.31
C ALA A 107 -4.28 4.20 -6.80
N ILE A 108 -4.72 3.19 -6.04
CA ILE A 108 -4.46 3.05 -4.60
C ILE A 108 -3.83 1.69 -4.30
N TYR A 109 -2.70 1.65 -3.61
CA TYR A 109 -1.95 0.45 -3.28
C TYR A 109 -1.87 0.23 -1.78
N PHE A 110 -2.35 -0.92 -1.33
CA PHE A 110 -2.32 -1.32 0.08
C PHE A 110 -1.08 -2.17 0.35
N THR A 111 -0.23 -1.71 1.26
CA THR A 111 0.83 -2.56 1.82
C THR A 111 0.23 -3.57 2.81
N GLY A 112 0.97 -4.64 3.06
CA GLY A 112 0.67 -5.65 4.07
C GLY A 112 1.51 -5.49 5.34
N GLY A 113 1.85 -6.62 5.96
CA GLY A 113 2.26 -6.70 7.36
C GLY A 113 1.07 -7.02 8.26
N HIS A 114 1.31 -7.67 9.40
CA HIS A 114 0.21 -8.20 10.23
C HIS A 114 -0.66 -7.09 10.85
N ALA A 115 -0.07 -5.93 11.07
CA ALA A 115 -0.69 -4.75 11.66
C ALA A 115 -1.93 -4.24 10.87
N VAL A 116 -1.94 -4.41 9.55
CA VAL A 116 -3.04 -3.95 8.69
C VAL A 116 -4.39 -4.58 9.06
N MET A 117 -4.35 -5.78 9.65
CA MET A 117 -5.56 -6.49 10.12
C MET A 117 -6.28 -5.76 11.25
N TYR A 118 -5.62 -4.84 11.94
CA TYR A 118 -6.15 -4.16 13.12
C TYR A 118 -6.75 -2.79 12.80
N ASP A 119 -6.23 -2.08 11.80
CA ASP A 119 -6.67 -0.71 11.48
C ASP A 119 -7.29 -0.53 10.10
N PHE A 120 -6.98 -1.37 9.09
CA PHE A 120 -7.59 -1.22 7.77
C PHE A 120 -9.08 -1.59 7.76
N PRO A 121 -9.50 -2.77 8.28
CA PRO A 121 -10.91 -3.19 8.18
C PRO A 121 -11.87 -2.27 8.91
N GLY A 122 -11.43 -1.64 10.01
CA GLY A 122 -12.27 -0.77 10.83
C GLY A 122 -12.32 0.70 10.39
N ASN A 123 -11.44 1.15 9.48
CA ASN A 123 -11.35 2.56 9.14
C ASN A 123 -12.35 2.94 8.04
N THR A 124 -13.42 3.65 8.42
CA THR A 124 -14.48 4.07 7.48
C THR A 124 -13.99 5.03 6.40
N ALA A 125 -13.06 5.94 6.71
CA ALA A 125 -12.53 6.87 5.71
C ALA A 125 -11.77 6.12 4.60
N LEU A 126 -10.97 5.12 4.99
CA LEU A 126 -10.24 4.27 4.06
C LEU A 126 -11.18 3.39 3.22
N GLN A 127 -12.24 2.84 3.82
CA GLN A 127 -13.27 2.10 3.09
C GLN A 127 -13.97 2.98 2.04
N ASN A 128 -14.38 4.19 2.42
CA ASN A 128 -15.05 5.13 1.52
C ASN A 128 -14.10 5.55 0.39
N LEU A 129 -12.86 5.89 0.72
CA LEU A 129 -11.84 6.24 -0.27
C LEU A 129 -11.67 5.11 -1.29
N THR A 130 -11.56 3.87 -0.83
CA THR A 130 -11.44 2.68 -1.69
C THR A 130 -12.66 2.51 -2.60
N ALA A 131 -13.87 2.69 -2.06
CA ALA A 131 -15.10 2.64 -2.82
C ALA A 131 -15.13 3.73 -3.91
N ASP A 132 -14.68 4.94 -3.59
CA ASP A 132 -14.58 6.04 -4.55
C ASP A 132 -13.61 5.70 -5.70
N PHE A 133 -12.45 5.07 -5.42
CA PHE A 133 -11.56 4.58 -6.47
C PHE A 133 -12.27 3.58 -7.39
N TRP A 134 -13.00 2.63 -6.80
CA TRP A 134 -13.73 1.61 -7.56
C TRP A 134 -14.83 2.23 -8.45
N GLU A 135 -15.66 3.09 -7.88
CA GLU A 135 -16.77 3.76 -8.58
C GLU A 135 -16.28 4.67 -9.71
N GLN A 136 -15.08 5.25 -9.57
CA GLN A 136 -14.43 6.06 -10.61
C GLN A 136 -13.70 5.23 -11.67
N GLY A 137 -13.76 3.88 -11.59
CA GLY A 137 -13.11 3.00 -12.55
C GLY A 137 -11.58 3.02 -12.45
N LYS A 138 -11.04 3.30 -11.27
CA LYS A 138 -9.59 3.36 -11.00
C LYS A 138 -9.05 2.03 -10.49
N LEU A 139 -7.72 1.85 -10.55
CA LEU A 139 -7.06 0.62 -10.13
C LEU A 139 -6.94 0.53 -8.60
N VAL A 140 -7.30 -0.63 -8.05
CA VAL A 140 -7.30 -0.91 -6.60
C VAL A 140 -6.52 -2.19 -6.32
N PRO A 141 -5.20 -2.13 -6.11
CA PRO A 141 -4.45 -3.28 -5.61
C PRO A 141 -4.67 -3.59 -4.11
N TYR A 142 -4.97 -4.84 -3.72
CA TYR A 142 -5.37 -5.21 -2.34
C TYR A 142 -4.47 -6.26 -1.67
N ASN A 143 -4.29 -6.13 -0.35
CA ASN A 143 -3.72 -7.15 0.55
C ASN A 143 -4.42 -7.19 1.94
N ALA A 144 -5.66 -7.71 2.00
CA ALA A 144 -6.37 -7.94 3.27
C ALA A 144 -7.28 -9.19 3.17
N GLN A 145 -6.64 -10.35 3.05
CA GLN A 145 -7.24 -11.64 2.70
C GLN A 145 -8.55 -11.99 3.45
N GLN A 146 -8.56 -11.91 4.78
CA GLN A 146 -9.64 -12.46 5.59
C GLN A 146 -10.95 -11.70 5.41
N GLU A 147 -10.88 -10.37 5.46
CA GLU A 147 -12.04 -9.48 5.28
C GLU A 147 -12.65 -9.62 3.87
N MET A 148 -11.81 -9.84 2.86
CA MET A 148 -12.27 -10.02 1.47
C MET A 148 -13.09 -11.29 1.28
N ILE A 149 -12.68 -12.41 1.89
CA ILE A 149 -13.40 -13.69 1.83
C ILE A 149 -14.79 -13.53 2.47
N GLU A 150 -14.85 -12.89 3.63
CA GLU A 150 -16.12 -12.66 4.35
C GLU A 150 -17.10 -11.80 3.54
N ARG A 151 -16.58 -10.90 2.71
CA ARG A 151 -17.36 -10.08 1.77
C ARG A 151 -17.65 -10.74 0.42
N GLY A 152 -17.31 -12.02 0.26
CA GLY A 152 -17.65 -12.83 -0.91
C GLY A 152 -16.64 -12.79 -2.06
N ALA A 153 -15.42 -12.29 -1.84
CA ALA A 153 -14.38 -12.30 -2.86
C ALA A 153 -13.91 -13.73 -3.18
N GLY A 154 -13.66 -14.00 -4.46
CA GLY A 154 -13.04 -15.25 -4.89
C GLY A 154 -11.59 -15.32 -4.43
N TYR A 155 -11.31 -16.13 -3.41
CA TYR A 155 -9.96 -16.29 -2.88
C TYR A 155 -9.18 -17.38 -3.62
N SER A 156 -7.96 -17.05 -4.03
CA SER A 156 -6.98 -18.02 -4.52
C SER A 156 -5.62 -17.76 -3.87
N LYS A 157 -4.80 -18.80 -3.80
CA LYS A 157 -3.45 -18.74 -3.21
C LYS A 157 -2.47 -19.56 -4.02
N ALA A 158 -1.19 -19.22 -3.91
CA ALA A 158 -0.13 -20.12 -4.35
C ALA A 158 -0.27 -21.49 -3.67
N LEU A 159 0.12 -22.55 -4.38
CA LEU A 159 0.15 -23.91 -3.84
C LEU A 159 1.13 -24.04 -2.67
N LEU A 160 2.23 -23.28 -2.71
CA LEU A 160 3.28 -23.25 -1.68
C LEU A 160 3.39 -21.84 -1.09
N PRO A 161 3.52 -21.70 0.24
CA PRO A 161 3.74 -20.40 0.88
C PRO A 161 4.98 -19.69 0.33
N PHE A 162 4.91 -18.35 0.27
CA PHE A 162 6.01 -17.47 -0.14
C PHE A 162 6.44 -17.58 -1.62
N ILE A 163 5.66 -18.26 -2.46
CA ILE A 163 5.81 -18.18 -3.92
C ILE A 163 4.96 -17.01 -4.44
N PRO A 164 5.48 -16.19 -5.37
CA PRO A 164 4.70 -15.12 -6.00
C PRO A 164 3.39 -15.64 -6.60
N HIS A 165 2.29 -14.93 -6.33
CA HIS A 165 0.97 -15.21 -6.89
C HIS A 165 0.23 -13.89 -7.03
N VAL A 166 -0.34 -13.62 -8.20
CA VAL A 166 -1.10 -12.39 -8.44
C VAL A 166 -2.40 -12.74 -9.15
N VAL A 167 -3.50 -12.14 -8.70
CA VAL A 167 -4.83 -12.23 -9.32
C VAL A 167 -5.22 -10.84 -9.80
N VAL A 168 -5.75 -10.77 -11.02
CA VAL A 168 -6.29 -9.55 -11.61
C VAL A 168 -7.74 -9.80 -11.99
N ASP A 169 -8.66 -8.98 -11.46
CA ASP A 169 -10.08 -8.98 -11.79
C ASP A 169 -10.55 -7.55 -12.10
N GLY A 170 -10.63 -7.23 -13.40
CA GLY A 170 -10.91 -5.88 -13.86
C GLY A 170 -9.89 -4.87 -13.33
N ASN A 171 -10.35 -3.99 -12.45
CA ASN A 171 -9.52 -2.96 -11.83
C ASN A 171 -8.91 -3.39 -10.47
N LEU A 172 -9.23 -4.59 -9.98
CA LEU A 172 -8.72 -5.14 -8.72
C LEU A 172 -7.50 -6.03 -9.00
N VAL A 173 -6.40 -5.80 -8.27
CA VAL A 173 -5.16 -6.60 -8.36
C VAL A 173 -4.75 -7.06 -6.96
N THR A 174 -4.58 -8.36 -6.70
CA THR A 174 -4.14 -8.85 -5.37
C THR A 174 -2.93 -9.74 -5.51
N GLY A 175 -2.00 -9.70 -4.56
CA GLY A 175 -0.78 -10.52 -4.59
C GLY A 175 -0.17 -10.80 -3.23
#